data_AF-A0A0R2MXN6-F1
#
_entry.id   AF-A0A0R2MXN6-F1
#
_cell.length_a   1.000
_cell.length_b   1.000
_cell.length_c   1.000
_cell.angle_alpha   90.00
_cell.angle_beta   90.00
_cell.angle_gamma   90.00
#
_symmetry.space_group_name_H-M   'P 1'
#
loop_
_entity.id
_entity.type
_entity.pdbx_description
1 polymer ?
#
loop_
_entity_poly.entity_id
_entity_poly.type
_entity_poly.pdbx_seq_one_letter_code
_entity_poly.pdbx_strand_id
1 'polypeptide(L)'
;MPQDDLHLDQKKFAELVVGSHQVSDELDPEAIVKRKLTLYLTAYYMAERFNGLQDETFTDGTEPTSASYRALLKQLQDEKFGDW
;
A
#
# COMPACT_ATOMS: atom_id res chain seq x y z
N MET A 1 4.09 24.50 -4.17
CA MET A 1 4.98 23.51 -3.50
C MET A 1 5.37 22.49 -4.59
N PRO A 2 6.33 21.56 -4.45
CA PRO A 2 6.41 20.48 -5.42
C PRO A 2 5.06 19.73 -5.40
N GLN A 3 4.58 19.25 -6.55
CA GLN A 3 3.45 18.32 -6.58
C GLN A 3 3.79 17.17 -5.62
N ASP A 4 3.04 17.04 -4.53
CA ASP A 4 3.23 15.94 -3.59
C ASP A 4 2.77 14.66 -4.30
N ASP A 5 3.69 14.06 -5.04
CA ASP A 5 3.55 12.74 -5.61
C ASP A 5 3.59 11.72 -4.45
N LEU A 6 2.43 11.13 -4.15
CA LEU A 6 2.28 10.11 -3.10
C LEU A 6 2.52 8.70 -3.65
N HIS A 7 3.04 8.56 -4.88
CA HIS A 7 3.42 7.26 -5.41
C HIS A 7 4.33 6.53 -4.43
N LEU A 8 3.87 5.37 -4.00
CA LEU A 8 4.64 4.48 -3.15
C LEU A 8 5.64 3.73 -4.01
N ASP A 9 6.89 3.69 -3.54
CA ASP A 9 7.82 2.63 -3.93
C ASP A 9 7.31 1.33 -3.32
N GLN A 10 6.72 0.47 -4.16
CA GLN A 10 6.03 -0.74 -3.71
C GLN A 10 6.96 -1.67 -2.94
N LYS A 11 8.23 -1.76 -3.35
CA LYS A 11 9.23 -2.59 -2.69
C LYS A 11 9.57 -2.04 -1.31
N LYS A 12 9.87 -0.74 -1.21
CA LYS A 12 10.16 -0.11 0.09
C LYS A 12 8.97 -0.20 1.04
N PHE A 13 7.75 -0.01 0.54
CA PHE A 13 6.54 -0.15 1.34
C PHE A 13 6.37 -1.59 1.86
N ALA A 14 6.54 -2.59 1.00
CA ALA A 14 6.47 -3.99 1.39
C ALA A 14 7.54 -4.37 2.44
N GLU A 15 8.77 -3.90 2.27
CA GLU A 15 9.86 -4.08 3.24
C GLU A 15 9.53 -3.44 4.61
N LEU A 16 8.96 -2.23 4.60
CA LEU A 16 8.50 -1.54 5.81
C LEU A 16 7.41 -2.35 6.55
N VAL A 17 6.43 -2.88 5.82
CA VAL A 17 5.32 -3.66 6.39
C VAL A 17 5.84 -4.96 7.00
N VAL A 18 6.69 -5.69 6.28
CA VAL A 18 7.27 -6.94 6.79
C VAL A 18 8.20 -6.70 7.98
N GLY A 19 8.99 -5.62 7.95
CA GLY A 19 9.90 -5.25 9.03
C GLY A 19 9.21 -4.80 10.31
N SER A 20 8.03 -4.17 10.21
CA SER A 20 7.22 -3.74 11.35
C SER A 20 6.34 -4.85 11.94
N HIS A 21 6.06 -5.91 11.17
CA HIS A 21 5.25 -7.04 11.63
C HIS A 21 6.07 -7.99 12.53
N GLN A 22 5.74 -8.00 13.84
CA GLN A 22 6.25 -8.98 14.79
C GLN A 22 5.64 -10.37 14.50
N VAL A 23 6.48 -11.39 14.36
CA VAL A 23 6.06 -12.79 14.21
C VAL A 23 6.40 -13.53 15.50
N SER A 24 5.52 -14.44 15.95
CA SER A 24 5.81 -15.26 17.13
C SER A 24 7.01 -16.18 16.87
N ASP A 25 7.93 -16.25 17.84
CA ASP A 25 9.09 -17.15 17.83
C ASP A 25 8.71 -18.62 18.08
N GLU A 26 7.45 -18.89 18.44
CA GLU A 26 6.92 -20.24 18.69
C GLU A 26 6.56 -21.00 17.41
N LEU A 27 6.54 -20.31 16.27
CA LEU A 27 6.27 -20.92 14.97
C LEU A 27 7.53 -21.60 14.41
N ASP A 28 7.35 -22.65 13.63
CA ASP A 28 8.47 -23.23 12.90
C ASP A 28 9.02 -22.25 11.84
N PRO A 29 10.31 -22.34 11.48
CA PRO A 29 10.94 -21.41 10.55
C PRO A 29 10.23 -21.30 9.19
N GLU A 30 9.65 -22.39 8.68
CA GLU A 30 8.95 -22.40 7.40
C GLU A 30 7.64 -21.61 7.50
N ALA A 31 6.87 -21.79 8.58
CA ALA A 31 5.67 -21.01 8.85
C ALA A 31 5.97 -19.50 9.01
N ILE A 32 7.06 -19.15 9.70
CA ILE A 32 7.50 -17.75 9.84
C ILE A 32 7.81 -17.14 8.47
N VAL A 33 8.61 -17.84 7.65
CA VAL A 33 9.00 -17.35 6.32
C VAL A 33 7.79 -17.22 5.40
N LYS A 34 6.90 -18.23 5.35
CA LYS A 34 5.66 -18.18 4.56
C LYS A 34 4.81 -16.97 4.93
N ARG A 35 4.61 -16.71 6.23
CA ARG A 35 3.85 -15.55 6.70
C ARG A 35 4.47 -14.23 6.26
N LYS A 36 5.80 -14.08 6.38
CA LYS A 36 6.50 -12.87 5.92
C LYS A 36 6.42 -12.69 4.40
N LEU A 37 6.55 -13.77 3.63
CA LEU A 37 6.39 -13.74 2.17
C LEU A 37 4.97 -13.33 1.76
N THR A 38 3.94 -13.88 2.41
CA THR A 38 2.55 -13.47 2.18
C THR A 38 2.37 -11.98 2.45
N LEU A 39 2.84 -11.48 3.60
CA LEU A 39 2.76 -10.06 3.94
C LEU A 39 3.49 -9.18 2.92
N TYR A 40 4.69 -9.59 2.49
CA TYR A 40 5.47 -8.87 1.49
C TYR A 40 4.69 -8.71 0.19
N LEU A 41 4.20 -9.83 -0.37
CA LEU A 41 3.52 -9.84 -1.66
C LEU A 41 2.21 -9.06 -1.59
N THR A 42 1.46 -9.20 -0.50
CA THR A 42 0.23 -8.47 -0.28
C THR A 42 0.48 -6.96 -0.15
N ALA A 43 1.48 -6.55 0.63
CA ALA A 43 1.83 -5.14 0.77
C ALA A 43 2.34 -4.52 -0.54
N TYR A 44 3.16 -5.25 -1.28
CA TYR A 44 3.64 -4.84 -2.60
C TYR A 44 2.46 -4.58 -3.55
N TYR A 45 1.55 -5.54 -3.64
CA TYR A 45 0.37 -5.44 -4.50
C TYR A 45 -0.55 -4.29 -4.09
N MET A 46 -0.80 -4.11 -2.79
CA MET A 46 -1.62 -3.01 -2.31
C MET A 46 -0.99 -1.64 -2.61
N ALA A 47 0.33 -1.51 -2.53
CA ALA A 47 1.03 -0.28 -2.91
C ALA A 47 0.89 0.02 -4.40
N GLU A 48 0.98 -1.00 -5.26
CA GLU A 48 0.73 -0.85 -6.71
C GLU A 48 -0.71 -0.40 -6.99
N ARG A 49 -1.69 -1.00 -6.32
CA ARG A 49 -3.11 -0.63 -6.46
C ARG A 49 -3.38 0.79 -5.96
N PHE A 50 -2.77 1.18 -4.84
CA PHE A 50 -2.86 2.55 -4.32
C PHE A 50 -2.31 3.57 -5.31
N ASN A 51 -1.18 3.27 -5.96
CA ASN A 51 -0.60 4.14 -6.98
C ASN A 51 -1.58 4.35 -8.15
N GLY A 52 -2.23 3.29 -8.62
CA GLY A 52 -3.28 3.41 -9.65
C GLY A 52 -4.48 4.26 -9.19
N LEU A 53 -4.95 4.09 -7.96
CA LEU A 53 -6.00 4.93 -7.38
C LEU A 53 -5.61 6.40 -7.29
N GLN A 54 -4.35 6.67 -6.95
CA GLN A 54 -3.83 8.01 -6.92
C GLN A 54 -3.87 8.63 -8.32
N ASP A 55 -3.42 7.92 -9.35
CA ASP A 55 -3.42 8.40 -10.74
C ASP A 55 -4.83 8.74 -11.23
N GLU A 56 -5.82 7.94 -10.83
CA GLU A 56 -7.23 8.21 -11.14
C GLU A 56 -7.76 9.46 -10.40
N THR A 57 -7.30 9.69 -9.18
CA THR A 57 -7.80 10.78 -8.32
C THR A 57 -7.12 12.12 -8.58
N PHE A 58 -5.82 12.10 -8.84
CA PHE A 58 -5.00 13.26 -9.12
C PHE A 58 -4.70 13.28 -10.62
N THR A 59 -5.55 13.98 -11.38
CA THR A 59 -5.31 14.20 -12.80
C THR A 59 -4.11 15.12 -13.02
N ASP A 60 -3.29 14.75 -14.00
CA ASP A 60 -2.02 15.39 -14.35
C ASP A 60 -2.10 16.93 -14.33
N GLY A 61 -1.27 17.54 -13.49
CA GLY A 61 -1.03 18.99 -13.48
C GLY A 61 -1.82 19.82 -12.47
N THR A 62 -2.70 19.22 -11.66
CA THR A 62 -3.43 19.95 -10.60
C THR A 62 -2.85 19.65 -9.22
N GLU A 63 -2.55 20.67 -8.42
CA GLU A 63 -2.13 20.45 -7.02
C GLU A 63 -3.25 19.70 -6.26
N PRO A 64 -2.93 18.66 -5.47
CA PRO A 64 -3.91 17.94 -4.68
C PRO A 64 -4.69 18.91 -3.78
N THR A 65 -6.02 18.90 -3.90
CA THR A 65 -6.89 19.71 -3.04
C THR A 65 -7.33 18.89 -1.83
N SER A 66 -7.79 19.56 -0.77
CA SER A 66 -8.42 18.85 0.35
C SER A 66 -9.59 17.96 -0.06
N ALA A 67 -10.27 18.29 -1.17
CA ALA A 67 -11.37 17.51 -1.72
C ALA A 67 -10.87 16.24 -2.44
N SER A 68 -9.83 16.35 -3.28
CA SER A 68 -9.26 15.18 -3.96
C SER A 68 -8.57 14.24 -2.96
N TYR A 69 -7.93 14.76 -1.92
CA TYR A 69 -7.42 13.94 -0.80
C TYR A 69 -8.52 13.14 -0.09
N ARG A 70 -9.65 13.79 0.23
CA ARG A 70 -10.80 13.09 0.83
C ARG A 70 -11.40 12.06 -0.12
N ALA A 71 -11.41 12.33 -1.42
CA ALA A 71 -11.87 11.38 -2.43
C ALA A 71 -10.97 10.14 -2.50
N LEU A 72 -9.64 10.32 -2.52
CA LEU A 72 -8.66 9.23 -2.50
C LEU A 72 -8.83 8.36 -1.25
N LEU A 73 -8.97 8.97 -0.07
CA LEU A 73 -9.20 8.22 1.18
C LEU A 73 -10.50 7.42 1.16
N LYS A 74 -11.56 7.98 0.54
CA LYS A 74 -12.82 7.28 0.41
C LYS A 74 -12.71 6.09 -0.55
N GLN A 75 -12.06 6.27 -1.70
CA GLN A 75 -11.82 5.18 -2.65
C GLN A 75 -10.97 4.07 -2.02
N LEU A 76 -9.92 4.43 -1.28
CA LEU A 76 -9.10 3.47 -0.54
C LEU A 76 -9.91 2.64 0.48
N GLN A 77 -10.94 3.24 1.10
CA GLN A 77 -11.84 2.55 2.04
C GLN A 77 -12.89 1.68 1.35
N ASP A 78 -13.41 2.15 0.22
CA ASP A 78 -14.46 1.46 -0.55
C ASP A 78 -13.88 0.31 -1.39
N GLU A 79 -12.61 0.40 -1.80
CA GLU A 79 -11.92 -0.61 -2.58
C GLU A 79 -11.52 -1.81 -1.73
N LYS A 80 -12.11 -2.96 -2.05
CA LYS A 80 -11.70 -4.24 -1.47
C LYS A 80 -10.49 -4.75 -2.22
N PHE A 81 -9.31 -4.65 -1.63
CA PHE A 81 -8.09 -5.28 -2.16
C PHE A 81 -8.03 -6.81 -1.92
N GLY A 82 -9.12 -7.41 -1.42
CA GLY A 82 -9.11 -8.73 -0.78
C GLY A 82 -10.09 -9.76 -1.34
N ASP A 83 -10.41 -9.74 -2.63
CA ASP A 83 -11.06 -10.89 -3.27
C ASP A 83 -9.98 -11.90 -3.73
N TRP A 84 -9.43 -12.67 -2.77
CA TRP A 84 -8.58 -13.84 -3.02
C TRP A 84 -8.79 -14.96 -2.00
#